data_AF-A0A7X1NV60-F1
#
_entry.id   AF-A0A7X1NV60-F1
#
_cell.length_a   1.000
_cell.length_b   1.000
_cell.length_c   1.000
_cell.angle_alpha   90.00
_cell.angle_beta   90.00
_cell.angle_gamma   90.00
#
_symmetry.space_group_name_H-M   'P 1'
#
loop_
_entity.id
_entity.type
_entity.pdbx_description
1 polymer ?
#
loop_
_entity_poly.entity_id
_entity_poly.type
_entity_poly.pdbx_seq_one_letter_code
_entity_poly.pdbx_strand_id
1 'polypeptide(L)'
;MPGGGEDREYVTLPQPPDEATLTALLDMPGGACLSLERGQDAAGRSRVVIAVAHPDPEVVARTRQNLLRACLARGVRAFVV
;
A
#
# COMPACT_ATOMS: atom_id res chain seq x y z
N MET A 1 7.24 -23.42 17.60
CA MET A 1 7.23 -21.94 17.56
C MET A 1 6.61 -21.54 16.24
N PRO A 2 5.31 -21.21 16.15
CA PRO A 2 4.81 -20.62 14.92
C PRO A 2 5.51 -19.27 14.79
N GLY A 3 6.31 -19.10 13.73
CA GLY A 3 7.03 -17.86 13.49
C GLY A 3 6.03 -16.73 13.41
N GLY A 4 6.05 -15.84 14.41
CA GLY A 4 5.36 -14.55 14.36
C GLY A 4 6.06 -13.64 13.38
N GLY A 5 6.11 -14.06 12.11
CA GLY A 5 6.50 -13.21 11.01
C GLY A 5 5.33 -12.27 10.76
N GLU A 6 5.55 -10.98 10.98
CA GLU A 6 4.61 -9.95 10.54
C GLU A 6 4.36 -10.15 9.05
N ASP A 7 3.11 -10.41 8.67
CA ASP A 7 2.75 -10.54 7.26
C ASP A 7 2.81 -9.14 6.65
N ARG A 8 3.55 -9.01 5.56
CA ARG A 8 3.81 -7.72 4.92
C ARG A 8 3.68 -7.82 3.41
N GLU A 9 2.72 -7.07 2.88
CA GLU A 9 2.49 -6.93 1.45
C GLU A 9 2.90 -5.53 0.97
N TYR A 10 3.28 -5.41 -0.31
CA TYR A 10 3.69 -4.14 -0.90
C TYR A 10 2.78 -3.77 -2.06
N VAL A 11 2.27 -2.54 -2.02
CA VAL A 11 1.44 -1.97 -3.08
C VAL A 11 2.20 -0.84 -3.75
N THR A 12 2.58 -1.06 -5.00
CA THR A 12 3.32 -0.09 -5.81
C THR A 12 2.37 0.79 -6.63
N LEU A 13 2.58 2.09 -6.51
CA LEU A 13 1.96 3.17 -7.27
C LEU A 13 3.01 3.71 -8.25
N PRO A 14 3.00 3.28 -9.53
CA PRO A 14 4.02 3.66 -10.50
C PRO A 14 3.95 5.14 -10.91
N GLN A 15 2.85 5.81 -10.58
CA GLN A 15 2.75 7.26 -10.66
C GLN A 15 2.34 7.76 -9.26
N PRO A 16 3.14 8.63 -8.62
CA PRO A 16 2.78 9.19 -7.33
C PRO A 16 1.50 10.02 -7.49
N PRO A 17 0.43 9.71 -6.75
CA PRO A 17 -0.71 10.61 -6.68
C PRO A 17 -0.32 11.87 -5.89
N ASP A 18 -1.20 12.86 -5.87
CA ASP A 18 -1.03 14.05 -5.04
C ASP A 18 -1.00 13.70 -3.55
N GLU A 19 -0.42 14.60 -2.74
CA GLU A 19 -0.22 14.38 -1.30
C GLU A 19 -1.53 14.20 -0.52
N ALA A 20 -2.62 14.84 -0.97
CA ALA A 20 -3.93 14.71 -0.33
C ALA A 20 -4.52 13.31 -0.55
N THR A 21 -4.46 12.81 -1.79
CA THR A 21 -4.83 11.43 -2.13
C THR A 21 -3.99 10.43 -1.33
N LEU A 22 -2.70 10.69 -1.22
CA LEU A 22 -1.77 9.84 -0.48
C LEU A 22 -2.08 9.75 1.01
N THR A 23 -2.34 10.89 1.64
CA THR A 23 -2.77 10.97 3.04
C THR A 23 -4.07 10.20 3.24
N ALA A 24 -5.04 10.37 2.33
CA ALA A 24 -6.31 9.66 2.40
C ALA A 24 -6.17 8.13 2.20
N LEU A 25 -5.17 7.68 1.45
CA LEU A 25 -4.87 6.25 1.29
C LEU A 25 -4.21 5.65 2.53
N LEU A 26 -3.38 6.42 3.25
CA LEU A 26 -2.73 6.00 4.49
C LEU A 26 -3.66 6.02 5.70
N ASP A 27 -4.70 6.85 5.67
CA ASP A 27 -5.73 6.92 6.72
C ASP A 27 -6.82 5.85 6.56
N MET A 28 -6.69 4.96 5.58
CA MET A 28 -7.72 3.97 5.25
C MET A 28 -7.97 2.97 6.39
N PRO A 29 -9.24 2.71 6.74
CA PRO A 29 -9.57 1.70 7.72
C PRO A 29 -9.29 0.30 7.16
N GLY A 30 -8.51 -0.46 7.93
CA GLY A 30 -8.11 -1.82 7.55
C GLY A 30 -7.59 -2.63 8.72
N GLY A 31 -6.97 -1.97 9.70
CA GLY A 31 -6.38 -2.58 10.89
C GLY A 31 -4.89 -2.89 10.71
N ALA A 32 -4.39 -2.96 9.48
CA ALA A 32 -2.96 -3.09 9.20
C ALA A 32 -2.24 -1.74 9.34
N CYS A 33 -0.96 -1.80 9.70
CA CYS A 33 -0.07 -0.65 9.67
C CYS A 33 0.28 -0.34 8.21
N LEU A 34 0.06 0.92 7.79
CA LEU A 34 0.42 1.40 6.47
C LEU A 34 1.66 2.28 6.57
N SER A 35 2.69 1.93 5.81
CA SER A 35 3.93 2.71 5.72
C SER A 35 4.23 3.07 4.28
N LEU A 36 4.75 4.27 4.07
CA LEU A 36 5.01 4.80 2.75
C LEU A 36 6.51 4.90 2.46
N GLU A 37 6.89 4.36 1.32
CA GLU A 37 8.25 4.42 0.79
C GLU A 37 8.22 5.11 -0.57
N ARG A 38 8.95 6.22 -0.72
CA ARG A 38 9.09 6.91 -2.00
C ARG A 38 10.37 6.43 -2.67
N GLY A 39 10.28 6.08 -3.95
CA GLY A 39 11.43 5.61 -4.72
C GLY A 39 11.39 6.11 -6.16
N GLN A 40 12.37 5.66 -6.94
CA GLN A 40 12.36 5.79 -8.38
C GLN A 40 12.33 4.40 -9.02
N ASP A 41 11.74 4.29 -10.20
CA ASP A 41 11.87 3.11 -11.04
C ASP A 41 13.20 3.11 -11.82
N ALA A 42 13.48 2.05 -12.58
CA ALA A 42 14.70 1.94 -13.37
C ALA A 42 14.79 2.99 -14.51
N ALA A 43 13.68 3.65 -14.85
CA ALA A 43 13.60 4.72 -15.83
C ALA A 43 13.71 6.12 -15.19
N GLY A 44 14.02 6.21 -13.88
CA GLY A 44 14.14 7.47 -13.15
C GLY A 44 12.81 8.15 -12.82
N ARG A 45 11.68 7.46 -13.03
CA ARG A 45 10.34 8.00 -12.71
C ARG A 45 10.06 7.79 -11.23
N SER A 46 9.53 8.82 -10.58
CA SER A 46 9.06 8.71 -9.20
C SER A 46 7.98 7.63 -9.09
N ARG A 47 8.09 6.81 -8.06
CA ARG A 47 7.09 5.82 -7.67
C ARG A 47 6.89 5.87 -6.16
N VAL A 48 5.74 5.39 -5.72
CA VAL A 48 5.44 5.23 -4.29
C VAL A 48 5.14 3.78 -4.03
N VAL A 49 5.61 3.26 -2.93
CA VAL A 49 5.28 1.93 -2.43
C VAL A 49 4.61 2.11 -1.07
N ILE A 50 3.47 1.48 -0.90
CA ILE A 50 2.76 1.41 0.38
C ILE A 50 2.95 0.00 0.90
N ALA A 51 3.66 -0.13 2.01
CA ALA A 51 3.77 -1.36 2.76
C ALA A 51 2.54 -1.51 3.66
N VAL A 52 1.92 -2.70 3.62
CA VAL A 52 0.80 -3.10 4.47
C VAL A 52 1.31 -4.20 5.38
N ALA A 53 1.43 -3.93 6.68
CA ALA A 53 1.97 -4.89 7.64
C ALA A 53 0.98 -5.17 8.77
N HIS A 54 0.74 -6.45 9.05
CA HIS A 54 -0.06 -6.88 10.21
C HIS A 54 0.28 -8.33 10.58
N PRO A 55 0.27 -8.71 11.87
CA PRO A 55 0.50 -10.10 12.29
C PRO A 55 -0.58 -11.08 11.81
N ASP A 56 -1.77 -10.57 11.48
CA ASP A 56 -2.87 -11.35 10.89
C ASP A 56 -2.90 -11.15 9.35
N PRO A 57 -2.63 -12.19 8.55
CA PRO A 57 -2.63 -12.11 7.10
C PRO A 57 -4.01 -11.80 6.50
N GLU A 58 -5.11 -12.13 7.18
CA GLU A 58 -6.45 -11.77 6.70
C GLU A 58 -6.68 -10.25 6.77
N VAL A 59 -6.11 -9.61 7.80
CA VAL A 59 -6.14 -8.15 7.96
C VAL A 59 -5.27 -7.47 6.91
N VAL A 60 -4.10 -8.04 6.57
CA VAL A 60 -3.26 -7.55 5.47
C VAL A 60 -4.01 -7.64 4.15
N ALA A 61 -4.55 -8.81 3.82
CA ALA A 61 -5.27 -9.04 2.56
C ALA A 61 -6.50 -8.13 2.42
N ARG A 62 -7.27 -7.93 3.51
CA ARG A 62 -8.42 -7.02 3.54
C ARG A 62 -7.99 -5.56 3.35
N THR A 63 -6.97 -5.13 4.07
CA THR A 63 -6.46 -3.75 3.98
C THR A 63 -5.92 -3.46 2.58
N ARG A 64 -5.16 -4.41 2.01
CA ARG A 64 -4.68 -4.34 0.62
C ARG A 64 -5.83 -4.22 -0.37
N GLN A 65 -6.86 -5.07 -0.26
CA GLN A 65 -8.03 -4.97 -1.15
C GLN A 65 -8.74 -3.63 -1.03
N ASN A 66 -8.91 -3.12 0.19
CA ASN A 66 -9.50 -1.80 0.43
C ASN A 66 -8.65 -0.71 -0.22
N LEU A 67 -7.32 -0.76 -0.05
CA LEU A 67 -6.37 0.17 -0.65
C LEU A 67 -6.46 0.16 -2.18
N LEU A 68 -6.47 -1.02 -2.82
CA LEU A 68 -6.62 -1.13 -4.27
C LEU A 68 -7.93 -0.53 -4.77
N ARG A 69 -9.05 -0.77 -4.07
CA ARG A 69 -10.34 -0.16 -4.41
C ARG A 69 -10.30 1.36 -4.25
N ALA A 70 -9.68 1.87 -3.19
CA ALA A 70 -9.54 3.29 -2.94
C ALA A 70 -8.66 3.99 -4.00
N CYS A 71 -7.60 3.32 -4.46
CA CYS A 71 -6.78 3.76 -5.58
C CYS A 71 -7.62 3.83 -6.86
N LEU A 72 -8.34 2.75 -7.20
CA LEU A 72 -9.18 2.69 -8.39
C LEU A 72 -10.26 3.78 -8.40
N ALA A 73 -10.94 4.00 -7.26
CA ALA A 73 -11.96 5.03 -7.11
C ALA A 73 -11.42 6.45 -7.30
N ARG A 74 -10.11 6.66 -7.08
CA ARG A 74 -9.41 7.93 -7.25
C ARG A 74 -8.64 8.02 -8.57
N GLY A 75 -8.78 7.02 -9.46
CA GLY A 75 -8.05 6.97 -10.73
C GLY A 75 -6.55 6.70 -10.60
N VAL A 76 -6.10 6.24 -9.43
CA VAL A 76 -4.70 5.94 -9.16
C VAL A 76 -4.40 4.49 -9.56
N ARG A 77 -3.38 4.29 -10.40
CA ARG A 77 -2.91 2.95 -10.78
C ARG A 77 -2.10 2.36 -9.63
N ALA A 78 -2.44 1.15 -9.22
CA ALA A 78 -1.77 0.44 -8.13
C ALA A 78 -1.59 -1.05 -8.49
N PHE A 79 -0.48 -1.64 -8.07
CA PHE A 79 -0.12 -3.05 -8.32
C PHE A 79 0.42 -3.66 -7.04
N VAL A 80 0.06 -4.92 -6.76
CA VAL A 80 0.61 -5.68 -5.63
C VAL A 80 1.86 -6.41 -6.12
N VAL A 81 2.92 -6.41 -5.31
CA VAL A 81 4.21 -7.05 -5.62
C VAL A 81 4.60 -8.00 -4.50
#